data_AF-A0A267G9E9-F1
#
_entry.id   AF-A0A267G9E9-F1
#
_cell.length_a   1.000
_cell.length_b   1.000
_cell.length_c   1.000
_cell.angle_alpha   90.00
_cell.angle_beta   90.00
_cell.angle_gamma   90.00
#
_symmetry.space_group_name_H-M   'P 1'
#
loop_
_entity.id
_entity.type
_entity.pdbx_description
1 polymer ?
#
loop_
_entity_poly.entity_id
_entity_poly.type
_entity_poly.pdbx_seq_one_letter_code
_entity_poly.pdbx_strand_id
1 'polypeptide(L)'
;MFWLVFVGVMLAASSAQAQIRIGSGIPSMINNTVFHCYICNSFLDHRCADFFDNRTRLIEPCPGDKNYTMCRKIIQETYFDGAWDRRYIRDCAVHGEIGQEEGRWCTERLGTLRVKMRYCHCKNKHGCNGASGLFSAASWSKWLLIAASSGLAAVWLTTDKLVS
;
A
#
# COMPACT_ATOMS: atom_id res chain seq x y z
N MET A 1 -60.11 26.79 75.29
CA MET A 1 -60.43 25.50 74.63
C MET A 1 -60.44 25.73 73.12
N PHE A 2 -60.23 24.69 72.32
CA PHE A 2 -60.02 24.74 70.85
C PHE A 2 -58.72 25.36 70.34
N TRP A 3 -57.88 24.46 69.82
CA TRP A 3 -56.96 24.63 68.69
C TRP A 3 -57.59 25.38 67.50
N LEU A 4 -56.73 25.96 66.66
CA LEU A 4 -56.54 25.46 65.29
C LEU A 4 -55.14 25.81 64.76
N VAL A 5 -54.54 24.89 64.01
CA VAL A 5 -53.16 24.99 63.49
C VAL A 5 -53.22 25.46 62.04
N PHE A 6 -52.47 26.50 61.69
CA PHE A 6 -52.28 26.92 60.30
C PHE A 6 -51.33 25.94 59.58
N VAL A 7 -51.91 24.92 58.94
CA VAL A 7 -51.21 24.05 58.00
C VAL A 7 -50.99 24.82 56.70
N GLY A 8 -49.72 25.09 56.35
CA GLY A 8 -49.37 25.80 55.13
C GLY A 8 -49.52 24.94 53.87
N VAL A 9 -49.95 25.56 52.77
CA VAL A 9 -49.98 24.95 51.44
C VAL A 9 -49.04 25.73 50.51
N MET A 10 -47.79 25.29 50.44
CA MET A 10 -46.84 25.80 49.45
C MET A 10 -47.12 25.15 48.09
N LEU A 11 -47.79 25.89 47.20
CA LEU A 11 -48.01 25.49 45.80
C LEU A 11 -46.69 25.54 45.01
N ALA A 12 -45.94 24.44 45.04
CA ALA A 12 -44.72 24.27 44.26
C ALA A 12 -45.05 24.12 42.76
N ALA A 13 -44.89 25.20 41.99
CA ALA A 13 -45.05 25.19 40.54
C ALA A 13 -43.86 24.48 39.86
N SER A 14 -43.99 23.18 39.61
CA SER A 14 -42.98 22.35 38.94
C SER A 14 -42.94 22.58 37.43
N SER A 15 -42.14 23.54 36.98
CA SER A 15 -41.86 23.78 35.56
C SER A 15 -41.05 22.62 34.96
N ALA A 16 -41.72 21.75 34.21
CA ALA A 16 -41.12 20.60 33.53
C ALA A 16 -40.21 21.04 32.36
N GLN A 17 -38.97 21.40 32.68
CA GLN A 17 -37.95 21.79 31.71
C GLN A 17 -37.43 20.56 30.96
N ALA A 18 -38.03 20.29 29.80
CA ALA A 18 -37.58 19.25 28.87
C ALA A 18 -36.19 19.58 28.29
N GLN A 19 -35.13 19.17 28.99
CA GLN A 19 -33.76 19.29 28.51
C GLN A 19 -33.56 18.38 27.28
N ILE A 20 -33.70 18.96 26.09
CA ILE A 20 -33.23 18.34 24.85
C ILE A 20 -31.71 18.20 24.97
N ARG A 21 -31.25 17.01 25.33
CA ARG A 21 -29.84 16.63 25.20
C ARG A 21 -29.50 16.53 23.73
N ILE A 22 -29.17 17.67 23.12
CA ILE A 22 -28.42 17.69 21.87
C ILE A 22 -27.09 17.01 22.19
N GLY A 23 -26.99 15.73 21.81
CA GLY A 23 -25.77 14.96 21.96
C GLY A 23 -24.71 15.53 21.03
N SER A 24 -23.96 16.52 21.49
CA SER A 24 -22.77 17.08 20.85
C SER A 24 -21.61 16.09 20.90
N GLY A 25 -21.88 14.84 20.54
CA GLY A 25 -20.90 13.81 20.25
C GLY A 25 -20.21 14.14 18.95
N ILE A 26 -19.37 15.19 18.97
CA ILE A 26 -18.19 15.23 18.10
C ILE A 26 -17.47 13.90 18.39
N PRO A 27 -17.35 12.98 17.42
CA PRO A 27 -16.58 11.77 17.65
C PRO A 27 -15.15 12.23 17.96
N SER A 28 -14.70 11.98 19.18
CA SER A 28 -13.34 12.32 19.57
C SER A 28 -12.40 11.60 18.62
N MET A 29 -11.48 12.35 18.00
CA MET A 29 -10.40 11.75 17.23
C MET A 29 -9.49 11.00 18.22
N ILE A 30 -9.87 9.75 18.52
CA ILE A 30 -8.94 8.75 18.98
C ILE A 30 -7.75 8.77 18.03
N ASN A 31 -6.58 9.16 18.52
CA ASN A 31 -5.32 9.09 17.78
C ASN A 31 -4.84 7.63 17.69
N ASN A 32 -5.73 6.75 17.25
CA ASN A 32 -5.41 5.50 16.62
C ASN A 32 -4.85 5.88 15.24
N THR A 33 -3.57 5.64 14.98
CA THR A 33 -2.91 6.09 13.75
C THR A 33 -3.50 5.37 12.55
N VAL A 34 -4.55 5.96 11.94
CA VAL A 34 -5.30 5.36 10.83
C VAL A 34 -4.33 5.01 9.72
N PHE A 35 -4.12 3.72 9.48
CA PHE A 35 -3.24 3.33 8.40
C PHE A 35 -3.92 3.67 7.07
N HIS A 36 -3.16 4.29 6.15
CA HIS A 36 -3.67 4.66 4.84
C HIS A 36 -3.05 3.73 3.77
N CYS A 37 -3.89 3.18 2.88
CA CYS A 37 -3.49 2.25 1.82
C CYS A 37 -4.17 2.58 0.50
N TYR A 38 -3.68 2.03 -0.61
CA TYR A 38 -4.51 1.98 -1.82
C TYR A 38 -5.56 0.90 -1.65
N ILE A 39 -6.83 1.26 -1.82
CA ILE A 39 -7.97 0.35 -1.77
C ILE A 39 -8.60 0.31 -3.18
N CYS A 40 -8.54 -0.82 -3.88
CA CYS A 40 -9.14 -0.98 -5.21
C CYS A 40 -9.14 -2.44 -5.71
N ASN A 41 -9.88 -2.71 -6.79
CA ASN A 41 -9.90 -3.99 -7.49
C ASN A 41 -9.83 -3.76 -9.01
N SER A 42 -8.85 -4.37 -9.71
CA SER A 42 -8.64 -4.17 -11.15
C SER A 42 -9.72 -4.77 -12.07
N PHE A 43 -10.66 -5.53 -11.49
CA PHE A 43 -11.88 -5.98 -12.16
C PHE A 43 -12.95 -4.87 -12.23
N LEU A 44 -12.90 -3.88 -11.33
CA LEU A 44 -13.86 -2.76 -11.27
C LEU A 44 -13.25 -1.45 -11.80
N ASP A 45 -11.95 -1.23 -11.59
CA ASP A 45 -11.20 -0.11 -12.15
C ASP A 45 -9.84 -0.61 -12.65
N HIS A 46 -9.68 -0.69 -13.97
CA HIS A 46 -8.45 -1.19 -14.60
C HIS A 46 -7.18 -0.42 -14.19
N ARG A 47 -7.28 0.84 -13.73
CA ARG A 47 -6.16 1.62 -13.20
C ARG A 47 -5.55 1.05 -11.91
N CYS A 48 -6.26 0.13 -11.25
CA CYS A 48 -5.76 -0.60 -10.08
C CYS A 48 -4.72 -1.69 -10.41
N ALA A 49 -4.58 -2.09 -11.69
CA ALA A 49 -3.62 -3.10 -12.13
C ALA A 49 -2.15 -2.68 -11.88
N ASP A 50 -1.19 -3.55 -12.20
CA ASP A 50 0.16 -3.07 -12.57
C ASP A 50 0.20 -2.94 -14.10
N PHE A 51 0.68 -1.85 -14.70
CA PHE A 51 1.34 -0.68 -14.11
C PHE A 51 0.40 0.23 -13.31
N PHE A 52 0.76 0.52 -12.06
CA PHE A 52 -0.04 1.29 -11.12
C PHE A 52 0.47 2.73 -11.04
N ASP A 53 -0.32 3.71 -11.51
CA ASP A 53 0.02 5.12 -11.38
C ASP A 53 -0.52 5.71 -10.07
N ASN A 54 0.40 6.00 -9.14
CA ASN A 54 0.13 6.63 -7.85
C ASN A 54 -0.39 8.07 -7.94
N ARG A 55 -0.42 8.67 -9.13
CA ARG A 55 -1.06 9.96 -9.40
C ARG A 55 -2.56 9.83 -9.70
N THR A 56 -3.01 8.66 -10.14
CA THR A 56 -4.42 8.42 -10.56
C THR A 56 -5.33 7.89 -9.45
N ARG A 57 -4.74 7.29 -8.41
CA ARG A 57 -5.46 6.76 -7.24
C ARG A 57 -4.90 7.42 -5.99
N LEU A 58 -5.78 7.97 -5.15
CA LEU A 58 -5.39 8.50 -3.85
C LEU A 58 -5.18 7.37 -2.84
N ILE A 59 -4.42 7.63 -1.78
CA ILE A 59 -4.30 6.73 -0.63
C ILE A 59 -5.51 6.99 0.27
N GLU A 60 -6.29 5.95 0.56
CA GLU A 60 -7.53 6.02 1.33
C GLU A 60 -7.29 5.52 2.77
N PRO A 61 -8.02 6.04 3.78
CA PRO A 61 -7.96 5.48 5.14
C PRO A 61 -8.48 4.04 5.16
N CYS A 62 -7.82 3.16 5.91
CA CYS A 62 -8.37 1.84 6.19
C CYS A 62 -9.70 1.96 6.96
N PRO A 63 -10.65 1.02 6.76
CA PRO A 63 -11.91 1.01 7.50
C PRO A 63 -11.72 1.01 9.02
N GLY A 64 -12.61 1.70 9.75
CA GLY A 64 -12.53 1.82 11.21
C GLY A 64 -13.01 0.59 12.00
N ASP A 65 -13.27 -0.54 11.34
CA ASP A 65 -13.85 -1.73 11.98
C ASP A 65 -12.81 -2.68 12.61
N LYS A 66 -11.52 -2.50 12.30
CA LYS A 66 -10.39 -3.29 12.84
C LYS A 66 -9.13 -2.45 13.00
N ASN A 67 -8.20 -2.93 13.83
CA ASN A 67 -6.87 -2.34 13.99
C ASN A 67 -5.96 -2.71 12.80
N TYR A 68 -6.14 -2.06 11.66
CA TYR A 68 -5.28 -2.24 10.49
C TYR A 68 -3.86 -1.72 10.74
N THR A 69 -2.84 -2.55 10.49
CA THR A 69 -1.42 -2.26 10.79
C THR A 69 -0.50 -2.29 9.58
N MET A 70 -1.02 -2.71 8.42
CA MET A 70 -0.26 -2.95 7.20
C MET A 70 -1.15 -2.84 5.96
N CYS A 71 -0.54 -2.59 4.80
CA CYS A 71 -1.24 -2.69 3.52
C CYS A 71 -1.03 -4.07 2.89
N ARG A 72 -1.98 -4.45 2.03
CA ARG A 72 -2.02 -5.71 1.31
C ARG A 72 -2.20 -5.46 -0.20
N LYS A 73 -1.47 -6.22 -1.00
CA LYS A 73 -1.68 -6.40 -2.44
C LYS A 73 -1.86 -7.90 -2.70
N ILE A 74 -3.02 -8.28 -3.21
CA ILE A 74 -3.30 -9.64 -3.68
C ILE A 74 -3.23 -9.61 -5.21
N ILE A 75 -2.45 -10.51 -5.78
CA ILE A 75 -2.43 -10.78 -7.22
C ILE A 75 -3.05 -12.15 -7.40
N GLN A 76 -4.26 -12.19 -7.96
CA GLN A 76 -4.99 -13.41 -8.25
C GLN A 76 -4.82 -13.73 -9.73
N GLU A 77 -4.29 -14.91 -10.02
CA GLU A 77 -4.11 -15.47 -11.35
C GLU A 77 -5.02 -16.69 -11.46
N THR A 78 -5.80 -16.80 -12.52
CA THR A 78 -6.78 -17.89 -12.70
C THR A 78 -6.85 -18.26 -14.17
N TYR A 79 -6.83 -19.55 -14.48
CA TYR A 79 -6.97 -20.04 -15.84
C TYR A 79 -8.43 -20.40 -16.14
N PHE A 80 -9.05 -19.70 -17.07
CA PHE A 80 -10.45 -19.89 -17.45
C PHE A 80 -10.62 -19.69 -18.96
N ASP A 81 -11.48 -20.50 -19.59
CA ASP A 81 -11.79 -20.47 -21.02
C ASP A 81 -10.57 -20.29 -21.95
N GLY A 82 -9.56 -21.15 -21.76
CA GLY A 82 -8.31 -21.13 -22.53
C GLY A 82 -7.31 -20.03 -22.14
N ALA A 83 -7.73 -19.00 -21.40
CA ALA A 83 -6.96 -17.79 -21.11
C ALA A 83 -6.48 -17.70 -19.64
N TRP A 84 -5.47 -16.85 -19.41
CA TRP A 84 -5.06 -16.45 -18.06
C TRP A 84 -5.65 -15.08 -17.70
N ASP A 85 -6.50 -15.07 -16.69
CA ASP A 85 -7.09 -13.88 -16.08
C ASP A 85 -6.27 -13.48 -14.84
N ARG A 86 -5.84 -12.21 -14.77
CA ARG A 86 -5.05 -11.66 -13.66
C ARG A 86 -5.74 -10.43 -13.05
N ARG A 87 -6.21 -10.57 -11.81
CA ARG A 87 -6.75 -9.48 -10.98
C ARG A 87 -5.74 -8.98 -9.97
N TYR A 88 -5.75 -7.67 -9.74
CA TYR A 88 -5.02 -6.99 -8.68
C TYR A 88 -6.02 -6.41 -7.68
N ILE A 89 -5.92 -6.82 -6.42
CA ILE A 89 -6.75 -6.32 -5.33
C ILE A 89 -5.82 -5.66 -4.31
N ARG A 90 -6.05 -4.38 -4.03
CA ARG A 90 -5.28 -3.57 -3.08
C ARG A 90 -6.22 -3.23 -1.93
N ASP A 91 -5.76 -3.47 -0.71
CA ASP A 91 -6.61 -3.48 0.49
C ASP A 91 -5.72 -3.27 1.74
N CYS A 92 -6.36 -3.11 2.90
CA CYS A 92 -5.69 -3.10 4.19
C CYS A 92 -5.58 -4.50 4.81
N ALA A 93 -4.65 -4.69 5.75
CA ALA A 93 -4.53 -5.92 6.53
C ALA A 93 -4.21 -5.65 8.01
N VAL A 94 -4.72 -6.53 8.87
CA VAL A 94 -4.45 -6.57 10.32
C VAL A 94 -3.29 -7.54 10.61
N HIS A 95 -3.24 -8.64 9.85
CA HIS A 95 -2.26 -9.71 9.96
C HIS A 95 -1.81 -10.14 8.56
N GLY A 96 -0.55 -10.60 8.44
CA GLY A 96 -0.02 -11.16 7.21
C GLY A 96 1.49 -11.37 7.29
N GLU A 97 2.00 -12.35 6.52
CA GLU A 97 3.43 -12.53 6.30
C GLU A 97 3.95 -11.37 5.44
N ILE A 98 4.85 -10.55 6.00
CA ILE A 98 5.65 -9.59 5.24
C ILE A 98 6.82 -10.37 4.64
N GLY A 99 6.88 -10.44 3.30
CA GLY A 99 7.99 -11.10 2.61
C GLY A 99 9.31 -10.34 2.70
N GLN A 100 10.35 -10.91 2.11
CA GLN A 100 11.68 -10.28 2.04
C GLN A 100 11.61 -8.87 1.39
N GLU A 101 12.60 -8.03 1.70
CA GLU A 101 12.64 -6.62 1.27
C GLU A 101 11.35 -5.86 1.64
N GLU A 102 10.98 -5.89 2.93
CA GLU A 102 9.83 -5.17 3.51
C GLU A 102 8.45 -5.46 2.87
N GLY A 103 8.31 -6.62 2.23
CA GLY A 103 7.09 -7.01 1.50
C GLY A 103 7.16 -6.84 -0.02
N ARG A 104 8.33 -6.55 -0.59
CA ARG A 104 8.55 -6.56 -2.05
C ARG A 104 8.28 -7.95 -2.62
N TRP A 105 8.75 -8.99 -1.94
CA TRP A 105 8.46 -10.38 -2.28
C TRP A 105 7.12 -10.80 -1.66
N CYS A 106 6.31 -11.50 -2.45
CA CYS A 106 4.94 -11.88 -2.08
C CYS A 106 4.88 -13.38 -1.76
N THR A 107 4.21 -13.78 -0.67
CA THR A 107 3.96 -15.20 -0.40
C THR A 107 2.99 -15.74 -1.46
N GLU A 108 3.40 -16.80 -2.17
CA GLU A 108 2.55 -17.50 -3.12
C GLU A 108 1.79 -18.65 -2.46
N ARG A 109 0.51 -18.80 -2.80
CA ARG A 109 -0.35 -19.91 -2.41
C ARG A 109 -1.04 -20.43 -3.68
N LEU A 110 -0.85 -21.72 -3.98
CA LEU A 110 -1.49 -22.39 -5.11
C LEU A 110 -2.79 -23.05 -4.64
N GLY A 111 -3.87 -22.85 -5.39
CA GLY A 111 -5.17 -23.47 -5.16
C GLY A 111 -5.43 -24.63 -6.14
N THR A 112 -6.62 -25.20 -6.04
CA THR A 112 -7.15 -26.12 -7.05
C THR A 112 -7.48 -25.37 -8.36
N LEU A 113 -7.79 -26.11 -9.43
CA LEU A 113 -8.28 -25.57 -10.72
C LEU A 113 -7.40 -24.47 -11.34
N ARG A 114 -6.07 -24.56 -11.19
CA ARG A 114 -5.07 -23.59 -11.70
C ARG A 114 -5.26 -22.16 -11.17
N VAL A 115 -5.86 -22.00 -9.98
CA VAL A 115 -5.89 -20.73 -9.24
C VAL A 115 -4.55 -20.53 -8.53
N LYS A 116 -3.95 -19.34 -8.68
CA LYS A 116 -2.68 -18.94 -8.06
C LYS A 116 -2.86 -17.57 -7.40
N MET A 117 -2.56 -17.47 -6.11
CA MET A 117 -2.73 -16.25 -5.33
C MET A 117 -1.40 -15.82 -4.72
N ARG A 118 -0.98 -14.59 -4.99
CA ARG A 118 0.25 -14.00 -4.43
C ARG A 118 -0.12 -12.86 -3.50
N TYR A 119 0.29 -12.98 -2.23
CA TYR A 119 -0.02 -12.04 -1.16
C TYR A 119 1.23 -11.23 -0.79
N CYS A 120 1.22 -9.94 -1.09
CA CYS A 120 2.29 -9.01 -0.71
C CYS A 120 1.77 -8.15 0.45
N HIS A 121 2.32 -8.32 1.66
CA HIS A 121 2.01 -7.47 2.82
C HIS A 121 3.19 -6.56 3.14
N CYS A 122 2.93 -5.30 3.46
CA CYS A 122 3.96 -4.31 3.77
C CYS A 122 3.49 -3.35 4.86
N LYS A 123 4.41 -2.85 5.69
CA LYS A 123 4.12 -1.89 6.79
C LYS A 123 5.07 -0.70 6.88
N ASN A 124 6.01 -0.58 5.95
CA ASN A 124 7.09 0.42 5.99
C ASN A 124 6.59 1.86 5.77
N LYS A 125 5.47 2.05 5.06
CA LYS A 125 4.79 3.35 4.89
C LYS A 125 3.32 3.18 4.48
N HIS A 126 2.56 4.25 4.63
CA HIS A 126 1.24 4.38 3.99
C HIS A 126 1.34 4.22 2.47
N GLY A 127 0.35 3.56 1.86
CA GLY A 127 0.33 3.27 0.42
C GLY A 127 1.48 2.38 -0.07
N CYS A 128 2.14 1.61 0.80
CA CYS A 128 3.22 0.71 0.36
C CYS A 128 2.74 -0.38 -0.63
N ASN A 129 1.43 -0.68 -0.66
CA ASN A 129 0.80 -1.63 -1.59
C ASN A 129 0.57 -1.07 -3.01
N GLY A 130 1.25 0.01 -3.40
CA GLY A 130 1.19 0.62 -4.73
C GLY A 130 2.00 -0.12 -5.80
N ALA A 131 2.63 0.62 -6.70
CA ALA A 131 3.58 0.06 -7.66
C ALA A 131 4.80 -0.51 -6.91
N SER A 132 5.09 -1.79 -7.12
CA SER A 132 6.40 -2.36 -6.82
C SER A 132 7.40 -1.72 -7.79
N GLY A 133 8.11 -0.69 -7.32
CA GLY A 133 8.98 0.15 -8.15
C GLY A 133 9.93 -0.70 -8.99
N LEU A 134 9.90 -0.48 -10.31
CA LEU A 134 10.73 -1.18 -11.28
C LEU A 134 12.19 -1.19 -10.81
N PHE A 135 12.73 -2.38 -10.56
CA PHE A 135 14.18 -2.52 -10.68
C PHE A 135 14.49 -2.29 -12.15
N SER A 136 14.98 -1.09 -12.48
CA SER A 136 15.67 -0.87 -13.75
C SER A 136 16.96 -1.68 -13.67
N ALA A 137 16.86 -2.94 -14.10
CA ALA A 137 17.99 -3.86 -14.20
C ALA A 137 18.85 -3.42 -15.40
N ALA A 138 19.53 -2.27 -15.24
CA ALA A 138 20.51 -1.73 -16.16
C ALA A 138 21.82 -2.54 -16.13
N SER A 139 21.68 -3.87 -16.19
CA SER A 139 22.78 -4.82 -16.32
C SER A 139 23.18 -4.91 -17.80
N TRP A 140 23.86 -3.88 -18.30
CA TRP A 140 24.50 -3.88 -19.61
C TRP A 140 26.01 -4.05 -19.46
N SER A 141 26.39 -5.19 -18.87
CA SER A 141 27.78 -5.65 -18.74
C SER A 141 28.41 -5.89 -20.12
N LYS A 142 29.09 -4.87 -20.65
CA LYS A 142 29.89 -4.96 -21.89
C LYS A 142 31.39 -4.85 -21.60
N TRP A 143 31.94 -5.87 -20.93
CA TRP A 143 33.38 -6.04 -20.71
C TRP A 143 33.83 -7.52 -20.85
N LEU A 144 33.56 -8.09 -22.02
CA LEU A 144 34.11 -9.37 -22.51
C LEU A 144 34.24 -9.23 -24.05
N LEU A 145 35.35 -9.52 -24.74
CA LEU A 145 36.66 -10.07 -24.31
C LEU A 145 37.86 -9.35 -24.99
N ILE A 146 39.07 -9.75 -24.57
CA ILE A 146 40.38 -9.22 -24.99
C ILE A 146 41.14 -10.26 -25.84
N ALA A 147 41.91 -9.77 -26.82
CA ALA A 147 42.96 -10.48 -27.60
C ALA A 147 42.47 -11.60 -28.56
N ALA A 148 43.25 -12.05 -29.57
CA ALA A 148 44.63 -11.68 -29.94
C ALA A 148 44.88 -11.72 -31.46
N SER A 149 45.77 -10.87 -31.96
CA SER A 149 46.65 -11.20 -33.10
C SER A 149 47.95 -10.39 -33.02
N SER A 150 49.09 -11.07 -33.15
CA SER A 150 50.43 -10.50 -33.00
C SER A 150 50.90 -9.79 -34.26
N GLY A 151 51.50 -8.60 -34.12
CA GLY A 151 52.13 -7.87 -35.24
C GLY A 151 53.06 -6.76 -34.75
N LEU A 152 54.35 -7.06 -34.60
CA LEU A 152 55.39 -6.09 -34.19
C LEU A 152 56.02 -5.42 -35.41
N ALA A 153 55.73 -4.14 -35.66
CA ALA A 153 56.57 -3.14 -36.35
C ALA A 153 55.74 -1.88 -36.68
N ALA A 154 56.25 -0.65 -36.66
CA ALA A 154 57.41 -0.10 -35.95
C ALA A 154 57.17 1.41 -35.78
N VAL A 155 57.77 2.04 -34.76
CA VAL A 155 57.63 3.49 -34.53
C VAL A 155 58.47 4.27 -35.55
N TRP A 156 57.85 5.23 -36.23
CA TRP A 156 58.56 6.28 -36.97
C TRP A 156 59.02 7.39 -36.01
N LEU A 157 60.16 8.05 -36.32
CA LEU A 157 61.04 8.91 -35.48
C LEU A 157 62.23 8.12 -34.92
N THR A 158 63.52 8.43 -35.17
CA THR A 158 64.21 9.46 -36.00
C THR A 158 65.33 8.76 -36.84
N THR A 159 66.36 9.35 -37.49
CA THR A 159 67.03 10.68 -37.52
C THR A 159 67.80 10.84 -38.84
N ASP A 160 68.36 12.03 -39.10
CA ASP A 160 69.19 12.35 -40.28
C ASP A 160 70.54 11.58 -40.35
N LYS A 161 70.99 11.23 -41.57
CA LYS A 161 72.27 11.70 -42.19
C LYS A 161 72.67 10.99 -43.50
N LEU A 162 72.99 11.81 -44.50
CA LEU A 162 74.17 11.83 -45.41
C LEU A 162 74.76 10.53 -46.03
N VAL A 163 75.39 10.73 -47.20
CA VAL A 163 76.16 9.76 -48.04
C VAL A 163 75.25 8.85 -48.90
N SER A 164 75.43 8.73 -50.22
CA SER A 164 76.42 9.34 -51.16
C SER A 164 75.75 9.91 -52.41
#